data_AF-A0A6J4RW01-F1
#
_entry.id   AF-A0A6J4RW01-F1
#
_cell.length_a   1.000
_cell.length_b   1.000
_cell.length_c   1.000
_cell.angle_alpha   90.00
_cell.angle_beta   90.00
_cell.angle_gamma   90.00
#
_symmetry.space_group_name_H-M   'P 1'
#
loop_
_entity.id
_entity.type
_entity.pdbx_description
1 polymer ?
#
loop_
_entity_poly.entity_id
_entity_poly.type
_entity_poly.pdbx_seq_one_letter_code
_entity_poly.pdbx_strand_id
1 'polypeptide(L)'
;MRDDFDGVVVCANRAGGFEELDDETLVALGDQAGSLLDNARLRGELRGAYVSTVSLLTEALEAKDPFLRGHSEEVSDYVAAVADELNMPDNERENLVFASVLHDIGKIGISERICSSPRP
;
A
#
# COMPACT_ATOMS: atom_id res chain seq x y z
N MET A 1 26.34 -3.33 -14.36
CA MET A 1 25.04 -3.94 -14.05
C MET A 1 25.38 -5.03 -13.05
N ARG A 2 25.08 -4.81 -11.76
CA ARG A 2 25.22 -5.89 -10.78
C ARG A 2 24.03 -6.81 -11.05
N ASP A 3 24.29 -8.05 -11.41
CA ASP A 3 23.28 -9.11 -11.27
C ASP A 3 23.11 -9.28 -9.77
N ASP A 4 22.21 -8.49 -9.18
CA ASP A 4 21.78 -8.71 -7.82
C ASP A 4 21.03 -10.04 -7.83
N PHE A 5 21.54 -10.98 -7.04
CA PHE A 5 21.03 -12.34 -7.00
C PHE A 5 19.72 -12.36 -6.21
N ASP A 6 18.58 -12.49 -6.90
CA ASP A 6 17.25 -12.40 -6.30
C ASP A 6 16.73 -13.73 -5.70
N GLY A 7 17.32 -14.88 -6.07
CA GLY A 7 16.92 -16.16 -5.49
C GLY A 7 17.43 -17.41 -6.21
N VAL A 8 17.24 -18.58 -5.59
CA VAL A 8 17.51 -19.91 -6.16
C VAL A 8 16.19 -20.65 -6.39
N VAL A 9 16.00 -21.22 -7.58
CA VAL A 9 15.01 -22.29 -7.80
C VAL A 9 15.72 -23.64 -7.68
N VAL A 10 15.24 -24.49 -6.78
CA VAL A 10 15.80 -25.83 -6.56
C VAL A 10 14.78 -26.88 -7.00
N CYS A 11 15.19 -27.75 -7.92
CA CYS A 11 14.44 -28.93 -8.31
C CYS A 11 15.19 -30.21 -7.92
N ALA A 12 14.46 -31.19 -7.39
CA ALA A 12 15.04 -32.43 -6.90
C ALA A 12 14.11 -33.62 -7.16
N ASN A 13 14.66 -34.83 -7.08
CA ASN A 13 13.93 -36.11 -7.14
C ASN A 13 13.17 -36.40 -8.45
N ARG A 14 13.67 -35.94 -9.61
CA ARG A 14 13.14 -36.36 -10.92
C ARG A 14 13.47 -37.83 -11.20
N ALA A 15 12.45 -38.66 -11.39
CA ALA A 15 12.63 -40.06 -11.77
C ALA A 15 13.29 -40.12 -13.16
N GLY A 16 14.44 -40.79 -13.28
CA GLY A 16 15.24 -40.82 -14.51
C GLY A 16 16.36 -39.78 -14.60
N GLY A 17 16.50 -38.89 -13.61
CA GLY A 17 17.50 -37.82 -13.61
C GLY A 17 17.02 -36.57 -14.35
N PHE A 18 17.83 -35.51 -14.33
CA PHE A 18 17.60 -34.29 -15.12
C PHE A 18 18.34 -34.37 -16.45
N GLU A 19 17.69 -33.89 -17.52
CA GLU A 19 18.20 -33.82 -18.88
C GLU A 19 18.40 -32.36 -19.30
N GLU A 20 19.10 -32.12 -20.41
CA GLU A 20 19.41 -30.77 -20.91
C GLU A 20 18.14 -29.92 -21.20
N LEU A 21 17.03 -30.57 -21.58
CA LEU A 21 15.73 -29.91 -21.74
C LEU A 21 15.15 -29.39 -20.41
N ASP A 22 15.48 -30.04 -19.29
CA ASP A 22 15.07 -29.56 -17.96
C ASP A 22 15.82 -28.27 -17.60
N ASP A 23 17.07 -28.11 -18.00
CA ASP A 23 17.84 -26.90 -17.71
C ASP A 23 17.20 -25.67 -18.37
N GLU A 24 16.82 -25.76 -19.65
CA GLU A 24 16.10 -24.67 -20.35
C GLU A 24 14.76 -24.36 -19.67
N THR A 25 14.04 -25.40 -19.25
CA THR A 25 12.76 -25.24 -18.55
C THR A 25 12.95 -24.57 -17.19
N LEU A 26 13.99 -24.94 -16.43
CA LEU A 26 14.30 -24.38 -15.13
C LEU A 26 14.77 -22.93 -15.21
N VAL A 27 15.55 -22.58 -16.23
CA VAL A 27 15.95 -21.19 -16.49
C VAL A 27 14.71 -20.35 -16.81
N ALA A 28 13.83 -20.81 -17.70
CA ALA A 28 12.61 -20.09 -18.05
C ALA A 28 11.68 -19.88 -16.84
N LEU A 29 11.54 -20.89 -15.98
CA LEU A 29 10.78 -20.78 -14.73
C LEU A 29 11.44 -19.82 -13.74
N GLY A 30 12.76 -19.85 -13.64
CA GLY A 30 13.55 -18.92 -12.83
C GLY A 30 13.30 -17.47 -13.22
N ASP A 31 13.40 -17.16 -14.52
CA ASP A 31 13.16 -15.82 -15.06
C ASP A 31 11.72 -15.33 -14.79
N GLN A 32 10.75 -16.22 -14.96
CA GLN A 32 9.34 -15.90 -14.71
C GLN A 32 9.09 -15.67 -13.21
N ALA A 33 9.65 -16.51 -12.33
CA ALA A 33 9.54 -16.36 -10.89
C ALA A 33 10.22 -15.07 -10.41
N GLY A 34 11.43 -14.76 -10.90
CA GLY A 34 12.15 -13.53 -10.60
C GLY A 34 11.34 -12.30 -10.98
N SER A 35 10.83 -12.27 -12.22
CA SER A 35 9.97 -11.17 -12.70
C SER A 35 8.71 -10.99 -11.84
N LEU A 36 8.08 -12.08 -11.38
CA LEU A 36 6.90 -12.00 -10.52
C LEU A 36 7.24 -11.47 -9.13
N LEU A 37 8.35 -11.90 -8.54
CA LEU A 37 8.83 -11.42 -7.24
C LEU A 37 9.20 -9.93 -7.29
N ASP A 38 9.90 -9.50 -8.34
CA ASP A 38 10.22 -8.09 -8.56
C ASP A 38 8.97 -7.24 -8.72
N ASN A 39 8.00 -7.71 -9.50
CA ASN A 39 6.71 -7.03 -9.62
C ASN A 39 5.98 -6.91 -8.27
N ALA A 40 6.00 -7.97 -7.46
CA ALA A 40 5.40 -7.94 -6.12
C ALA A 40 6.13 -6.94 -5.20
N ARG A 41 7.47 -6.91 -5.25
CA ARG A 41 8.31 -5.96 -4.50
C ARG A 41 8.03 -4.52 -4.91
N LEU A 42 8.06 -4.20 -6.20
CA LEU A 42 7.79 -2.87 -6.73
C LEU A 42 6.37 -2.39 -6.38
N ARG A 43 5.38 -3.28 -6.41
CA ARG A 43 4.02 -2.96 -5.93
C ARG A 43 4.00 -2.66 -4.44
N GLY A 44 4.74 -3.40 -3.63
CA GLY A 44 4.90 -3.15 -2.20
C GLY A 44 5.55 -1.80 -1.91
N GLU A 45 6.63 -1.47 -2.62
CA GLU A 45 7.32 -0.17 -2.52
C GLU A 45 6.40 0.99 -2.93
N LEU A 46 5.67 0.86 -4.04
CA LEU A 46 4.70 1.86 -4.48
C LEU A 46 3.60 2.06 -3.44
N ARG A 47 3.06 0.98 -2.87
CA ARG A 47 2.05 1.04 -1.80
C ARG A 47 2.60 1.73 -0.56
N GLY A 48 3.83 1.40 -0.15
CA GLY A 48 4.50 2.03 1.00
C GLY A 48 4.73 3.53 0.79
N ALA A 49 5.19 3.92 -0.40
CA ALA A 49 5.36 5.33 -0.76
C ALA A 49 4.03 6.10 -0.77
N TYR A 50 2.96 5.46 -1.26
CA TYR A 50 1.62 6.04 -1.24
C TYR A 50 1.11 6.26 0.19
N VAL A 51 1.17 5.24 1.06
CA VAL A 51 0.78 5.35 2.48
C VAL A 51 1.57 6.46 3.17
N SER A 52 2.90 6.50 2.99
CA SER A 52 3.76 7.53 3.56
C SER A 52 3.36 8.93 3.11
N THR A 53 3.04 9.11 1.82
CA THR A 53 2.57 10.39 1.30
C THR A 53 1.24 10.82 1.93
N VAL A 54 0.29 9.89 2.07
CA VAL A 54 -0.99 10.17 2.73
C VAL A 54 -0.78 10.59 4.18
N SER A 55 0.03 9.85 4.96
CA SER A 55 0.34 10.19 6.34
C SER A 55 0.95 11.59 6.47
N LEU A 56 1.93 11.94 5.61
CA LEU A 56 2.55 13.26 5.61
C LEU A 56 1.55 14.40 5.31
N LEU A 57 0.58 14.17 4.42
CA LEU A 57 -0.46 15.16 4.11
C LEU A 57 -1.42 15.36 5.29
N THR A 58 -1.80 14.28 5.97
CA THR A 58 -2.61 14.33 7.18
C THR A 58 -1.88 15.05 8.30
N GLU A 59 -0.61 14.72 8.56
CA GLU A 59 0.23 15.40 9.55
C GLU A 59 0.35 16.90 9.27
N ALA A 60 0.53 17.29 8.00
CA ALA A 60 0.59 18.70 7.60
C ALA A 60 -0.74 19.44 7.86
N LEU A 61 -1.87 18.77 7.67
CA LEU A 61 -3.20 19.33 7.98
C LEU A 61 -3.39 19.49 9.50
N GLU A 62 -3.06 18.47 10.29
CA GLU A 62 -3.18 18.51 11.75
C GLU A 62 -2.21 19.51 12.40
N ALA A 63 -1.06 19.77 11.78
CA ALA A 63 -0.13 20.82 12.21
C ALA A 63 -0.73 22.22 12.05
N LYS A 64 -1.62 22.41 11.07
CA LYS A 64 -2.33 23.67 10.82
C LYS A 64 -3.55 23.86 11.72
N ASP A 65 -4.24 22.78 12.07
CA ASP A 65 -5.39 22.81 12.97
C ASP A 65 -5.24 21.77 14.10
N PRO A 66 -4.81 22.19 15.31
CA PRO A 66 -4.62 21.28 16.44
C PRO A 66 -5.86 20.51 16.86
N PHE A 67 -7.07 20.98 16.51
CA PHE A 67 -8.32 20.26 16.79
C PHE A 67 -8.49 18.99 15.94
N LEU A 68 -7.74 18.85 14.85
CA LEU A 68 -7.78 17.69 13.96
C LEU A 68 -6.79 16.59 14.36
N ARG A 69 -5.93 16.80 15.37
CA ARG A 69 -4.94 15.81 15.80
C ARG A 69 -5.60 14.49 16.18
N GLY A 70 -5.25 13.41 15.48
CA GLY A 70 -5.79 12.07 15.73
C GLY A 70 -7.23 11.89 15.25
N HIS A 71 -7.87 12.94 14.71
CA HIS A 71 -9.25 12.86 14.22
C HIS A 71 -9.36 11.92 13.02
N SER A 72 -8.42 12.05 12.06
CA SER A 72 -8.40 11.19 10.89
C SER A 72 -8.13 9.71 11.24
N GLU A 73 -7.33 9.46 12.29
CA GLU A 73 -7.09 8.11 12.82
C GLU A 73 -8.35 7.53 13.45
N GLU A 74 -8.99 8.26 14.38
CA GLU A 74 -10.23 7.80 15.03
C GLU A 74 -11.34 7.53 14.00
N VAL A 75 -11.52 8.42 13.02
CA VAL A 75 -12.53 8.24 11.95
C VAL A 75 -12.19 7.01 11.10
N SER A 76 -10.92 6.81 10.77
CA SER A 76 -10.46 5.63 10.02
C SER A 76 -10.74 4.33 10.76
N ASP A 77 -10.53 4.29 12.07
CA ASP A 77 -10.83 3.11 12.89
C ASP A 77 -12.32 2.76 12.87
N TYR A 78 -13.19 3.77 13.01
CA TYR A 78 -14.64 3.56 12.89
C TYR A 78 -15.04 3.07 11.50
N VAL A 79 -14.45 3.64 10.46
CA VAL A 79 -14.70 3.26 9.06
C VAL A 79 -14.29 1.81 8.81
N ALA A 80 -13.11 1.41 9.30
CA ALA A 80 -12.63 0.03 9.20
C ALA A 80 -13.56 -0.95 9.92
N ALA A 81 -13.97 -0.63 11.15
CA ALA A 81 -14.88 -1.47 11.93
C ALA A 81 -16.26 -1.63 11.26
N VAL A 82 -16.79 -0.56 10.67
CA VAL A 82 -18.05 -0.62 9.91
C VAL A 82 -17.90 -1.44 8.64
N ALA A 83 -16.79 -1.27 7.90
CA ALA A 83 -16.54 -2.05 6.69
C ALA A 83 -16.39 -3.55 6.98
N ASP A 84 -15.76 -3.91 8.10
CA ASP A 84 -15.63 -5.29 8.59
C ASP A 84 -17.01 -5.89 8.90
N GLU A 85 -17.86 -5.17 9.63
CA GLU A 85 -19.23 -5.60 9.95
C GLU A 85 -20.09 -5.82 8.68
N LEU A 86 -19.85 -4.99 7.65
CA LEU A 86 -20.53 -5.10 6.36
C LEU A 86 -19.95 -6.19 5.44
N ASN A 87 -18.90 -6.91 5.88
CA ASN A 87 -18.17 -7.91 5.08
C ASN A 87 -17.74 -7.35 3.70
N MET A 88 -17.25 -6.11 3.68
CA MET A 88 -16.79 -5.49 2.45
C MET A 88 -15.53 -6.20 1.91
N PRO A 89 -15.37 -6.30 0.58
CA PRO A 89 -14.14 -6.76 -0.03
C PRO A 89 -12.93 -5.93 0.45
N ASP A 90 -11.78 -6.58 0.67
CA ASP A 90 -10.58 -5.93 1.20
C ASP A 90 -10.15 -4.68 0.41
N ASN A 91 -10.30 -4.72 -0.91
CA ASN A 91 -9.98 -3.59 -1.78
C ASN A 91 -10.93 -2.40 -1.59
N GLU A 92 -12.21 -2.65 -1.32
CA GLU A 92 -13.18 -1.58 -1.06
C GLU A 92 -12.99 -1.00 0.35
N ARG A 93 -12.74 -1.86 1.33
CA ARG A 93 -12.41 -1.47 2.70
C ARG A 93 -11.16 -0.59 2.74
N GLU A 94 -10.09 -1.00 2.06
CA GLU A 94 -8.85 -0.21 1.97
C GLU A 94 -9.10 1.17 1.36
N ASN A 95 -9.87 1.25 0.28
CA ASN A 95 -10.23 2.52 -0.33
C ASN A 95 -11.04 3.42 0.62
N LEU A 96 -11.97 2.83 1.37
CA LEU A 96 -12.81 3.57 2.32
C LEU A 96 -11.97 4.15 3.47
N VAL A 97 -11.03 3.36 3.99
CA VAL A 97 -10.04 3.79 4.98
C VAL A 97 -9.20 4.95 4.45
N PHE A 98 -8.62 4.85 3.26
CA PHE A 98 -7.87 5.96 2.66
C PHE A 98 -8.71 7.22 2.44
N ALA A 99 -9.96 7.06 1.98
CA ALA A 99 -10.88 8.18 1.79
C ALA A 99 -11.17 8.89 3.11
N SER A 100 -11.31 8.13 4.21
CA SER A 100 -11.55 8.70 5.54
C SER A 100 -10.34 9.49 6.06
N VAL A 101 -9.12 9.01 5.83
CA VAL A 101 -7.90 9.72 6.24
C VAL A 101 -7.74 11.03 5.47
N LEU A 102 -8.06 11.03 4.17
CA LEU A 102 -7.84 12.16 3.26
C LEU A 102 -9.03 13.13 3.15
N HIS A 103 -10.19 12.84 3.75
CA HIS A 103 -11.44 13.57 3.47
C HIS A 103 -11.33 15.10 3.65
N ASP A 104 -10.48 15.54 4.58
CA ASP A 104 -10.29 16.93 4.94
C ASP A 104 -9.05 17.59 4.30
N ILE A 105 -8.31 16.90 3.43
CA ILE A 105 -7.07 17.41 2.80
C ILE A 105 -7.28 18.74 2.05
N GLY A 106 -8.48 18.96 1.52
CA GLY A 106 -8.86 20.21 0.84
C GLY A 106 -8.76 21.47 1.71
N LYS A 107 -8.74 21.32 3.05
CA LYS A 107 -8.63 22.43 4.01
C LYS A 107 -7.21 23.01 4.10
N ILE A 108 -6.18 22.32 3.59
CA ILE A 108 -4.79 22.80 3.61
C ILE A 108 -4.66 24.16 2.90
N GLY A 109 -5.30 24.32 1.72
CA GLY A 109 -5.22 25.56 0.92
C GLY A 109 -6.16 26.69 1.34
N ILE A 110 -7.05 26.47 2.31
CA ILE A 110 -8.07 27.46 2.69
C ILE A 110 -7.52 28.39 3.78
N SER A 111 -7.72 29.71 3.64
CA SER A 111 -7.31 30.70 4.65
C SER A 111 -8.01 30.49 5.99
N GLU A 112 -7.28 30.62 7.11
CA GLU A 112 -7.81 30.49 8.47
C GLU A 112 -9.03 31.38 8.72
N ARG A 113 -9.11 32.59 8.12
CA ARG A 113 -10.26 33.50 8.28
C ARG A 113 -11.60 32.89 7.84
N ILE A 114 -11.58 31.92 6.93
CA ILE A 114 -12.79 31.24 6.44
C ILE A 114 -13.10 30.03 7.33
N CYS A 115 -12.08 29.28 7.76
CA CYS A 115 -12.26 28.14 8.67
C CYS A 115 -12.65 28.54 10.11
N SER A 116 -12.23 29.71 10.58
CA SER A 116 -12.52 30.22 11.93
C SER A 116 -13.84 30.98 12.05
N SER A 117 -14.73 30.90 11.04
CA SER A 117 -16.07 31.47 11.20
C SER A 117 -16.80 30.72 12.32
N PRO A 118 -17.41 31.42 13.31
CA PRO A 118 -18.11 30.75 14.39
C PRO A 118 -19.20 29.87 13.77
N ARG A 119 -19.19 28.57 14.09
CA ARG A 119 -20.36 27.74 13.80
C ARG A 119 -21.55 28.33 14.59
N PRO A 120 -22.72 28.48 13.96
CA PRO A 120 -23.91 29.02 14.62
C PRO A 120 -24.38 28.14 15.79
#